data_AF-A0A9W6Y5M2-F1
#
_entry.id   AF-A0A9W6Y5M2-F1
#
_cell.length_a   1.000
_cell.length_b   1.000
_cell.length_c   1.000
_cell.angle_alpha   90.00
_cell.angle_beta   90.00
_cell.angle_gamma   90.00
#
_symmetry.space_group_name_H-M   'P 1'
#
loop_
_entity.id
_entity.type
_entity.pdbx_description
1 polymer ?
#
loop_
_entity_poly.entity_id
_entity_poly.type
_entity_poly.pdbx_seq_one_letter_code
_entity_poly.pdbx_strand_id
1 'polypeptide(L)'
;MEDSGSRLPTRQDFPHLTDAHWAMLEKMVSLLGEAAFAGLPNLSTEQQKARVERFDKYKSSRIAHVSAAAQEAARAAMRAEAQRAAQVSATITAPSGTWLSRTKPVKMSVPTFDGK
;
A
#
# COMPACT_ATOMS: atom_id res chain seq x y z
N MET A 1 33.77 33.08 -14.15
CA MET A 1 32.36 32.68 -13.99
C MET A 1 32.36 31.22 -14.37
N GLU A 2 32.50 30.36 -13.36
CA GLU A 2 32.66 28.93 -13.60
C GLU A 2 31.42 28.46 -14.35
N ASP A 3 31.66 27.80 -15.49
CA ASP A 3 30.67 27.01 -16.21
C ASP A 3 30.25 25.85 -15.29
N SER A 4 29.45 26.14 -14.27
CA SER A 4 28.81 25.14 -13.39
C SER A 4 27.56 24.60 -14.07
N GLY A 5 27.65 24.39 -15.38
CA GLY A 5 26.58 23.89 -16.22
C GLY A 5 26.32 22.44 -15.90
N SER A 6 25.25 22.18 -15.15
CA SER A 6 24.30 21.06 -15.31
C SER A 6 24.85 19.72 -15.78
N ARG A 7 26.04 19.33 -15.35
CA ARG A 7 26.61 18.02 -15.66
C ARG A 7 26.47 17.18 -14.41
N LEU A 8 25.66 16.13 -14.53
CA LEU A 8 25.63 15.06 -13.55
C LEU A 8 27.07 14.64 -13.25
N PRO A 9 27.49 14.65 -11.98
CA PRO A 9 28.84 14.23 -11.66
C PRO A 9 29.01 12.79 -12.11
N THR A 10 30.21 12.49 -12.57
CA THR A 10 30.61 11.19 -13.09
C THR A 10 31.40 10.43 -12.03
N ARG A 11 31.56 9.12 -12.22
CA ARG A 11 32.31 8.27 -11.29
C ARG A 11 33.71 8.80 -10.97
N GLN A 12 34.33 9.49 -11.94
CA GLN A 12 35.67 10.08 -11.83
C GLN A 12 35.73 11.24 -10.83
N ASP A 13 34.62 11.92 -10.58
CA ASP A 13 34.54 13.04 -9.63
C ASP A 13 34.61 12.57 -8.16
N PHE A 14 34.43 11.26 -7.93
CA PHE A 14 34.38 10.68 -6.59
C PHE A 14 35.20 9.38 -6.48
N PRO A 15 36.54 9.42 -6.67
CA PRO A 15 37.39 8.22 -6.67
C PRO A 15 37.39 7.49 -5.32
N HIS A 16 37.07 8.19 -4.23
CA HIS A 16 36.97 7.64 -2.86
C HIS A 16 35.67 6.88 -2.57
N LEU A 17 34.65 6.98 -3.42
CA LEU A 17 33.47 6.13 -3.30
C LEU A 17 33.79 4.75 -3.86
N THR A 18 33.24 3.71 -3.24
CA THR A 18 33.26 2.35 -3.80
C THR A 18 32.19 2.24 -4.88
N ASP A 19 32.24 1.21 -5.72
CA ASP A 19 31.23 1.03 -6.77
C ASP A 19 29.83 0.81 -6.18
N ALA A 20 29.73 0.20 -5.01
CA ALA A 20 28.48 0.09 -4.26
C ALA A 20 27.94 1.47 -3.82
N HIS A 21 28.82 2.33 -3.31
CA HIS A 21 28.45 3.71 -2.97
C HIS A 21 28.03 4.51 -4.20
N TRP A 22 28.72 4.33 -5.33
CA TRP A 22 28.35 4.96 -6.60
C TRP A 22 26.98 4.51 -7.11
N ALA A 23 26.72 3.21 -7.13
CA ALA A 23 25.41 2.68 -7.55
C ALA A 23 24.26 3.17 -6.64
N MET A 24 24.53 3.36 -5.34
CA MET A 24 23.55 3.92 -4.42
C MET A 24 23.22 5.37 -4.73
N LEU A 25 24.25 6.14 -5.05
CA LEU A 25 24.16 7.54 -5.41
C LEU A 25 23.38 7.72 -6.73
N GLU A 26 23.63 6.90 -7.74
CA GLU A 26 22.83 6.85 -8.97
C GLU A 26 21.35 6.56 -8.68
N LYS A 27 21.07 5.61 -7.77
CA LYS A 27 19.70 5.32 -7.31
C LYS A 27 19.07 6.52 -6.58
N MET A 28 19.85 7.19 -5.74
CA MET A 28 19.39 8.39 -5.03
C MET A 28 18.93 9.47 -6.02
N VAL A 29 19.68 9.65 -7.10
CA VAL A 29 19.40 10.63 -8.16
C VAL A 29 18.22 10.21 -9.03
N SER A 30 18.12 8.92 -9.36
CA SER A 30 16.96 8.39 -10.09
C SER A 30 15.65 8.58 -9.31
N LEU A 31 15.70 8.57 -7.98
CA LEU A 31 14.52 8.71 -7.12
C LEU A 31 14.20 10.18 -6.74
N LEU A 32 15.22 11.02 -6.55
CA LEU A 32 15.10 12.38 -6.01
C LEU A 32 15.45 13.48 -7.03
N GLY A 33 15.92 13.11 -8.23
CA GLY A 33 16.39 14.02 -9.27
C GLY A 33 17.80 14.58 -8.99
N GLU A 34 18.24 15.50 -9.86
CA GLU A 34 19.55 16.17 -9.76
C GLU A 34 19.75 16.94 -8.45
N ALA A 35 18.67 17.40 -7.81
CA ALA A 35 18.73 18.05 -6.50
C ALA A 35 19.34 17.14 -5.41
N ALA A 36 19.36 15.82 -5.61
CA ALA A 36 20.07 14.89 -4.72
C ALA A 36 21.57 15.17 -4.65
N PHE A 37 22.14 15.73 -5.73
CA PHE A 37 23.53 16.17 -5.79
C PHE A 37 23.76 17.55 -5.21
N ALA A 38 22.72 18.35 -4.97
CA ALA A 38 22.88 19.69 -4.43
C ALA A 38 23.68 19.63 -3.12
N GLY A 39 24.81 20.35 -3.12
CA GLY A 39 25.75 20.42 -2.02
C GLY A 39 26.62 19.17 -1.80
N LEU A 40 26.41 18.04 -2.48
CA LEU A 40 27.22 16.83 -2.30
C LEU A 40 28.70 17.05 -2.67
N PRO A 41 29.05 17.66 -3.83
CA PRO A 41 30.45 17.95 -4.17
C PRO A 41 31.13 18.91 -3.17
N ASN A 42 30.35 19.72 -2.45
CA ASN A 42 30.85 20.68 -1.45
C ASN A 42 31.08 20.04 -0.07
N LEU A 43 30.68 18.78 0.13
CA LEU A 43 30.90 18.05 1.38
C LEU A 43 32.28 17.39 1.40
N SER A 44 32.84 17.19 2.59
CA SER A 44 34.05 16.37 2.73
C SER A 44 33.79 14.92 2.29
N THR A 45 34.84 14.21 1.88
CA THR A 45 34.80 12.80 1.48
C THR A 45 34.01 11.92 2.46
N GLU A 46 34.22 12.11 3.77
CA GLU A 46 33.53 11.34 4.80
C GLU A 46 32.05 11.70 4.91
N GLN A 47 31.72 12.99 4.75
CA GLN A 47 30.32 13.44 4.73
C GLN A 47 29.56 12.95 3.50
N GLN A 48 30.24 12.83 2.35
CA GLN A 48 29.65 12.27 1.14
C GLN A 48 29.29 10.80 1.33
N LYS A 49 30.23 9.98 1.85
CA LYS A 49 29.96 8.58 2.22
C LYS A 49 28.82 8.47 3.21
N ALA A 50 28.86 9.25 4.30
CA ALA A 50 27.82 9.25 5.32
C ALA A 50 26.44 9.67 4.78
N ARG A 51 26.37 10.51 3.75
CA ARG A 51 25.10 10.86 3.08
C ARG A 51 24.56 9.69 2.28
N VAL A 52 25.43 9.00 1.52
CA VAL A 52 25.06 7.80 0.75
C VAL A 52 24.62 6.66 1.67
N GLU A 53 25.35 6.39 2.75
CA GLU A 53 24.99 5.36 3.73
C GLU A 53 23.67 5.66 4.44
N ARG A 54 23.43 6.93 4.81
CA ARG A 54 22.14 7.34 5.38
C ARG A 54 20.98 7.10 4.42
N PHE A 55 21.20 7.39 3.13
CA PHE A 55 20.19 7.11 2.11
C PHE A 55 19.93 5.61 1.96
N ASP A 56 20.96 4.78 1.98
CA ASP A 56 20.79 3.32 1.92
C ASP A 56 20.01 2.77 3.11
N LYS A 57 20.35 3.23 4.33
CA LYS A 57 19.60 2.89 5.55
C LYS A 57 18.14 3.33 5.48
N TYR A 58 17.90 4.55 5.00
CA TYR A 58 16.54 5.07 4.79
C TYR A 58 15.76 4.20 3.81
N LYS A 59 16.36 3.86 2.65
CA LYS A 59 15.75 3.01 1.63
C LYS A 59 15.37 1.65 2.19
N SER A 60 16.29 1.01 2.93
CA SER A 60 16.07 -0.29 3.55
C SER A 60 14.95 -0.24 4.60
N SER A 61 14.91 0.80 5.44
CA SER A 61 13.83 1.01 6.41
C SER A 61 12.48 1.24 5.74
N ARG A 62 12.43 2.01 4.64
CA ARG A 62 11.21 2.24 3.87
C ARG A 62 10.67 0.96 3.24
N ILE A 63 11.54 0.12 2.66
CA ILE A 63 11.14 -1.18 2.11
C ILE A 63 10.56 -2.05 3.21
N ALA A 64 11.23 -2.16 4.36
CA ALA A 64 10.73 -2.94 5.49
C ALA A 64 9.34 -2.47 5.95
N HIS A 65 9.14 -1.16 6.07
CA HIS A 65 7.85 -0.59 6.47
C HIS A 65 6.74 -0.87 5.45
N VAL A 66 7.01 -0.69 4.15
CA VAL A 66 6.02 -0.96 3.09
C VAL A 66 5.68 -2.45 3.03
N SER A 67 6.67 -3.33 3.17
CA SER A 67 6.46 -4.79 3.23
C SER A 67 5.61 -5.19 4.43
N ALA A 68 5.88 -4.62 5.61
CA ALA A 68 5.09 -4.88 6.81
C ALA A 68 3.63 -4.40 6.63
N ALA A 69 3.45 -3.19 6.10
CA ALA A 69 2.12 -2.66 5.80
C ALA A 69 1.35 -3.52 4.79
N ALA A 70 2.02 -3.98 3.72
CA ALA A 70 1.43 -4.87 2.73
C ALA A 70 1.04 -6.23 3.33
N GLN A 71 1.88 -6.78 4.23
CA GLN A 71 1.58 -8.02 4.93
C GLN A 71 0.37 -7.89 5.85
N GLU A 72 0.23 -6.79 6.58
CA GLU A 72 -0.96 -6.53 7.40
C GLU A 72 -2.22 -6.34 6.57
N ALA A 73 -2.13 -5.64 5.44
CA ALA A 73 -3.26 -5.51 4.51
C ALA A 73 -3.72 -6.89 3.99
N ALA A 74 -2.77 -7.78 3.64
CA ALA A 74 -3.09 -9.14 3.22
C ALA A 74 -3.75 -9.95 4.35
N ARG A 75 -3.27 -9.82 5.60
CA ARG A 75 -3.88 -10.47 6.77
C ARG A 75 -5.29 -9.96 7.04
N ALA A 76 -5.52 -8.66 6.90
CA ALA A 76 -6.85 -8.06 7.07
C ALA A 76 -7.83 -8.55 6.00
N ALA A 77 -7.38 -8.62 4.73
CA ALA A 77 -8.19 -9.15 3.63
C ALA A 77 -8.59 -10.61 3.87
N MET A 78 -7.66 -11.46 4.30
CA MET A 78 -7.98 -12.87 4.62
C MET A 78 -8.99 -13.00 5.77
N ARG A 79 -8.91 -12.15 6.80
CA ARG A 79 -9.91 -12.15 7.89
C ARG A 79 -11.28 -11.72 7.39
N ALA A 80 -11.35 -10.66 6.58
CA ALA A 80 -12.60 -10.20 6.00
C ALA A 80 -13.26 -11.29 5.14
N GLU A 81 -12.47 -12.04 4.37
CA GLU A 81 -12.98 -13.15 3.56
C GLU A 81 -13.47 -14.32 4.42
N ALA A 82 -12.71 -14.70 5.45
CA ALA A 82 -13.15 -15.74 6.39
C ALA A 82 -14.46 -15.37 7.10
N GLN A 83 -14.63 -14.09 7.47
CA GLN A 83 -15.87 -13.58 8.05
C GLN A 83 -17.05 -13.61 7.06
N ARG A 84 -16.80 -13.30 5.79
CA ARG A 84 -17.82 -13.42 4.74
C ARG A 84 -18.24 -14.86 4.54
N ALA A 85 -17.30 -15.78 4.44
CA ALA A 85 -17.58 -17.21 4.33
C ALA A 85 -18.40 -17.73 5.52
N ALA A 86 -18.02 -17.35 6.76
CA ALA A 86 -18.77 -17.72 7.96
C ALA A 86 -20.20 -17.17 7.98
N GLN A 87 -20.43 -15.92 7.52
CA GLN A 87 -21.77 -15.35 7.40
C GLN A 87 -22.62 -16.09 6.37
N VAL A 88 -22.05 -16.43 5.21
CA VAL A 88 -22.74 -17.22 4.19
C VAL A 88 -23.12 -18.59 4.73
N SER A 89 -22.21 -19.29 5.41
CA SER A 89 -22.51 -20.58 6.06
C SER A 89 -23.59 -20.46 7.14
N ALA A 90 -23.54 -19.42 7.99
CA ALA A 90 -24.57 -19.18 9.00
C ALA A 90 -25.95 -18.91 8.39
N THR A 91 -26.01 -18.25 7.24
CA THR A 91 -27.25 -17.96 6.51
C THR A 91 -27.87 -19.23 5.90
N ILE A 92 -27.04 -20.20 5.49
CA ILE A 92 -27.51 -21.47 4.90
C ILE A 92 -27.92 -22.47 5.99
N THR A 93 -27.35 -22.38 7.21
CA THR A 93 -27.65 -23.28 8.34
C THR A 93 -28.69 -22.75 9.33
N ALA A 94 -28.98 -21.44 9.35
CA ALA A 94 -30.11 -20.91 10.12
C ALA A 94 -31.42 -21.51 9.58
N PRO A 95 -32.29 -22.10 10.42
CA PRO A 95 -33.59 -22.53 9.95
C PRO A 95 -34.30 -21.30 9.39
N SER A 96 -34.90 -21.44 8.21
CA SER A 96 -35.75 -20.47 7.51
C SER A 96 -36.95 -20.06 8.36
N GLY A 97 -36.71 -19.39 9.49
CA GLY A 97 -37.67 -19.07 10.52
C GLY A 97 -37.93 -17.57 10.53
N THR A 98 -38.45 -17.02 9.44
CA THR A 98 -39.08 -15.68 9.44
C THR A 98 -39.80 -15.31 8.13
N TRP A 99 -39.65 -16.07 7.04
CA TRP A 99 -40.32 -15.78 5.76
C TRP A 99 -41.44 -16.77 5.43
N LEU A 100 -42.39 -16.93 6.35
CA LEU A 100 -43.73 -17.38 6.01
C LEU A 100 -44.74 -16.35 6.53
N SER A 101 -45.14 -15.47 5.62
CA SER A 101 -46.54 -15.17 5.38
C SER A 101 -47.37 -14.76 6.59
N ARG A 102 -47.34 -13.45 6.93
CA ARG A 102 -48.52 -12.81 7.53
C ARG A 102 -49.62 -12.70 6.47
N THR A 103 -50.21 -13.82 6.07
CA THR A 103 -51.52 -13.81 5.42
C THR A 103 -52.53 -13.86 6.55
N LYS A 104 -53.16 -12.71 6.84
CA LYS A 104 -54.36 -12.69 7.68
C LYS A 104 -55.34 -13.72 7.09
N PRO A 105 -56.05 -14.52 7.91
CA PRO A 105 -57.12 -15.35 7.38
C PRO A 105 -58.16 -14.41 6.75
N VAL A 106 -58.27 -14.45 5.42
CA VAL A 106 -59.36 -13.79 4.71
C VAL A 106 -60.64 -14.51 5.13
N LYS A 107 -61.46 -13.85 5.94
CA LYS A 107 -62.84 -14.27 6.19
C LYS A 107 -63.58 -14.22 4.86
N MET A 108 -63.77 -15.38 4.23
CA MET A 108 -64.68 -15.53 3.10
C MET A 108 -66.11 -15.42 3.66
N SER A 109 -66.70 -14.22 3.60
CA SER A 109 -68.14 -14.10 3.83
C SER A 109 -68.85 -14.52 2.55
N VAL A 110 -69.62 -15.60 2.62
CA VAL A 110 -70.51 -16.06 1.55
C VAL A 110 -71.65 -15.04 1.42
N PRO A 111 -71.92 -14.46 0.24
CA PRO A 111 -73.14 -13.68 0.03
C PRO A 111 -74.32 -14.65 -0.10
N THR A 112 -75.27 -14.59 0.83
CA THR A 112 -76.56 -15.25 0.68
C THR A 112 -77.34 -14.52 -0.41
N PHE A 113 -77.58 -15.21 -1.52
CA PHE A 113 -78.48 -14.74 -2.58
C PHE A 113 -79.91 -14.89 -2.08
N ASP A 114 -80.56 -13.77 -1.76
CA ASP A 114 -81.99 -13.72 -1.44
C ASP A 114 -82.75 -13.54 -2.76
N GLY A 115 -83.39 -14.63 -3.21
CA GLY A 115 -84.25 -14.64 -4.38
C GLY A 115 -85.67 -14.21 -3.96
N LYS A 116 -86.14 -13.13 -4.60
CA LYS A 116 -87.52 -12.65 -4.48
C LYS A 116 -88.53 -13.64 -5.04
#